data_AF-A0A6L8HAH7-F1
#
_entry.id   AF-A0A6L8HAH7-F1
#
_cell.length_a   1.000
_cell.length_b   1.000
_cell.length_c   1.000
_cell.angle_alpha   90.00
_cell.angle_beta   90.00
_cell.angle_gamma   90.00
#
_symmetry.space_group_name_H-M   'P 1'
#
loop_
_entity.id
_entity.type
_entity.pdbx_description
1 polymer ?
#
loop_
_entity_poly.entity_id
_entity_poly.type
_entity_poly.pdbx_seq_one_letter_code
_entity_poly.pdbx_strand_id
1 'polypeptide(L)'
;MRFDYGAGRVLIDDESRAIYDSSIDHQRAILYLQDMEEPEGVMVFSLDTGEWIRTIRFPTGGGPGELPQGYAGMSAGRNGRLYVSGLARILLFDDAGQYMGNWTPRAPERRGAVCDFDGKPAVPAIKGVVRRSGDGDETVGPGVAAMRGLPRSQARAMEDLLWSSRIACTPNAAYVVTTHADDTDSLTVYYRSGRMGTLQIPAELVESGRLTTGPRINTDGRGNVVFAEIPDVRLIRIGGYQTVGAVLDPGSGCHAMIRNPEVDAYEYSFRGIHADSAVVAVLYMEEGEEMGRKALTFFDHAYKVGLYPLHRVSGEPCPGMLPTVEPVRSPRSTDRSGLKGPIAK
;
A
#
# COMPACT_ATOMS: atom_id res chain seq x y z
N MET A 1 12.64 4.36 11.07
CA MET A 1 11.41 5.11 11.39
C MET A 1 10.51 4.23 12.22
N ARG A 2 9.61 4.80 13.02
CA ARG A 2 8.58 4.07 13.76
C ARG A 2 7.26 4.84 13.75
N PHE A 3 6.15 4.14 13.96
CA PHE A 3 4.86 4.77 14.22
C PHE A 3 4.85 5.41 15.62
N ASP A 4 4.19 6.54 15.77
CA ASP A 4 3.84 7.08 17.08
C ASP A 4 2.36 6.84 17.35
N TYR A 5 2.06 5.77 18.09
CA TYR A 5 0.70 5.44 18.49
C TYR A 5 0.13 6.41 19.54
N GLY A 6 0.98 7.10 20.31
CA GLY A 6 0.55 8.06 21.33
C GLY A 6 0.16 9.43 20.74
N ALA A 7 0.75 9.80 19.61
CA ALA A 7 0.42 11.02 18.86
C ALA A 7 -0.54 10.77 17.68
N GLY A 8 -0.98 9.52 17.49
CA GLY A 8 -1.85 9.13 16.40
C GLY A 8 -3.29 9.61 16.52
N ARG A 9 -4.00 9.55 15.39
CA ARG A 9 -5.42 9.84 15.30
C ARG A 9 -6.15 8.69 14.63
N VAL A 10 -7.24 8.25 15.23
CA VAL A 10 -8.14 7.26 14.64
C VAL A 10 -9.03 7.94 13.60
N LEU A 11 -9.12 7.37 12.41
CA LEU A 11 -10.01 7.82 11.34
C LEU A 11 -11.32 7.03 11.34
N ILE A 12 -11.22 5.72 11.51
CA ILE A 12 -12.33 4.79 11.51
C ILE A 12 -12.17 3.90 12.73
N ASP A 13 -13.23 3.75 13.52
CA ASP A 13 -13.31 2.83 14.65
C ASP A 13 -14.72 2.24 14.65
N ASP A 14 -14.92 1.16 13.90
CA ASP A 14 -16.23 0.59 13.67
C ASP A 14 -16.11 -0.93 13.52
N GLU A 15 -16.33 -1.64 14.62
CA GLU A 15 -16.26 -3.10 14.74
C GLU A 15 -17.22 -3.84 13.79
N SER A 16 -18.23 -3.15 13.23
CA SER A 16 -19.12 -3.76 12.23
C SER A 16 -18.50 -3.86 10.84
N ARG A 17 -17.31 -3.28 10.62
CA ARG A 17 -16.67 -3.22 9.31
C ARG A 17 -15.65 -4.31 9.09
N ALA A 18 -15.53 -4.73 7.83
CA ALA A 18 -14.53 -5.68 7.39
C ALA A 18 -13.72 -5.12 6.21
N ILE A 19 -12.75 -4.25 6.52
CA ILE A 19 -11.91 -3.55 5.54
C ILE A 19 -10.71 -4.42 5.12
N TYR A 20 -10.61 -4.79 3.85
CA TYR A 20 -9.55 -5.69 3.36
C TYR A 20 -8.58 -5.08 2.33
N ASP A 21 -9.00 -4.01 1.64
CA ASP A 21 -8.13 -3.29 0.71
C ASP A 21 -8.30 -1.77 0.80
N SER A 22 -7.26 -1.05 0.37
CA SER A 22 -7.20 0.40 0.48
C SER A 22 -6.34 1.06 -0.58
N SER A 23 -6.69 2.29 -0.96
CA SER A 23 -5.81 3.16 -1.74
C SER A 23 -5.87 4.61 -1.24
N ILE A 24 -4.75 5.32 -1.36
CA ILE A 24 -4.60 6.70 -0.88
C ILE A 24 -4.52 7.65 -2.07
N ASP A 25 -5.38 8.65 -2.11
CA ASP A 25 -5.22 9.83 -2.97
C ASP A 25 -4.47 10.91 -2.19
N HIS A 26 -3.16 11.00 -2.44
CA HIS A 26 -2.29 11.95 -1.76
C HIS A 26 -2.59 13.40 -2.13
N GLN A 27 -3.19 13.69 -3.29
CA GLN A 27 -3.45 15.06 -3.73
C GLN A 27 -4.65 15.67 -3.00
N ARG A 28 -5.65 14.85 -2.69
CA ARG A 28 -6.90 15.30 -2.04
C ARG A 28 -7.04 14.84 -0.59
N ALA A 29 -6.03 14.15 -0.05
CA ALA A 29 -6.07 13.54 1.28
C ALA A 29 -7.31 12.65 1.45
N ILE A 30 -7.52 11.72 0.52
CA ILE A 30 -8.65 10.78 0.53
C ILE A 30 -8.15 9.35 0.73
N LEU A 31 -8.85 8.60 1.57
CA LEU A 31 -8.70 7.16 1.72
C LEU A 31 -9.87 6.44 1.07
N TYR A 32 -9.56 5.60 0.10
CA TYR A 32 -10.48 4.66 -0.51
C TYR A 32 -10.36 3.32 0.20
N LEU A 33 -11.47 2.73 0.61
CA LEU A 33 -11.51 1.46 1.31
C LEU A 33 -12.51 0.50 0.67
N GLN A 34 -12.14 -0.77 0.64
CA GLN A 34 -13.03 -1.85 0.29
C GLN A 34 -13.46 -2.60 1.55
N ASP A 35 -14.77 -2.66 1.77
CA ASP A 35 -15.43 -3.31 2.91
C ASP A 35 -16.15 -4.58 2.42
N MET A 36 -16.12 -5.67 3.18
CA MET A 36 -16.87 -6.89 2.82
C MET A 36 -18.37 -6.72 3.00
N GLU A 37 -18.80 -5.84 3.91
CA GLU A 37 -20.22 -5.52 4.10
C GLU A 37 -20.77 -4.69 2.92
N GLU A 38 -19.88 -4.08 2.14
CA GLU A 38 -20.21 -3.30 0.93
C GLU A 38 -19.40 -3.81 -0.27
N PRO A 39 -19.59 -5.06 -0.71
CA PRO A 39 -18.70 -5.73 -1.68
C PRO A 39 -18.77 -5.12 -3.08
N GLU A 40 -19.83 -4.36 -3.36
CA GLU A 40 -20.07 -3.66 -4.64
C GLU A 40 -19.84 -2.14 -4.52
N GLY A 41 -19.04 -1.71 -3.55
CA GLY A 41 -18.72 -0.32 -3.35
C GLY A 41 -17.35 -0.07 -2.73
N VAL A 42 -16.75 1.06 -3.10
CA VAL A 42 -15.56 1.61 -2.45
C VAL A 42 -16.01 2.76 -1.59
N MET A 43 -15.74 2.68 -0.30
CA MET A 43 -16.02 3.74 0.64
C MET A 43 -14.92 4.80 0.59
N VAL A 44 -15.32 6.06 0.73
CA VAL A 44 -14.45 7.22 0.58
C VAL A 44 -14.43 7.99 1.89
N PHE A 45 -13.25 8.13 2.48
CA PHE A 45 -13.05 8.85 3.73
C PHE A 45 -12.04 9.99 3.55
N SER A 46 -12.26 11.08 4.28
CA SER A 46 -11.28 12.15 4.43
C SER A 46 -10.14 11.70 5.35
N LEU A 47 -8.89 11.79 4.89
CA LEU A 47 -7.72 11.59 5.75
C LEU A 47 -7.51 12.77 6.71
N ASP A 48 -8.04 13.96 6.38
CA ASP A 48 -7.92 15.16 7.21
C ASP A 48 -8.94 15.18 8.35
N THR A 49 -10.16 14.70 8.12
CA THR A 49 -11.25 14.75 9.11
C THR A 49 -11.64 13.38 9.64
N GLY A 50 -11.38 12.29 8.91
CA GLY A 50 -11.89 10.94 9.23
C GLY A 50 -13.35 10.75 8.83
N GLU A 51 -14.00 11.78 8.27
CA GLU A 51 -15.41 11.70 7.89
C GLU A 51 -15.60 10.81 6.65
N TRP A 52 -16.65 10.00 6.70
CA TRP A 52 -17.17 9.33 5.52
C TRP A 52 -17.77 10.36 4.57
N ILE A 53 -17.32 10.35 3.31
CA ILE A 53 -17.75 11.29 2.28
C ILE A 53 -18.86 10.67 1.44
N ARG A 54 -18.66 9.44 0.95
CA ARG A 54 -19.59 8.71 0.08
C ARG A 54 -19.13 7.27 -0.16
N THR A 55 -19.96 6.50 -0.85
CA THR A 55 -19.61 5.18 -1.41
C THR A 55 -19.73 5.22 -2.92
N ILE A 56 -18.67 4.85 -3.63
CA ILE A 56 -18.62 4.72 -5.09
C ILE A 56 -19.04 3.29 -5.44
N ARG A 57 -20.20 3.14 -6.08
CA ARG A 57 -20.79 1.83 -6.38
C ARG A 57 -20.28 1.28 -7.72
N PHE A 58 -20.02 -0.03 -7.77
CA PHE A 58 -19.75 -0.82 -8.97
C PHE A 58 -20.43 -2.19 -8.82
N PRO A 59 -21.55 -2.43 -9.50
CA PRO A 59 -22.23 -3.71 -9.38
C PRO A 59 -21.43 -4.86 -9.99
N THR A 60 -21.70 -6.08 -9.52
CA THR A 60 -21.24 -7.29 -10.18
C THR A 60 -22.10 -7.57 -11.41
N GLY A 61 -21.47 -7.83 -12.56
CA GLY A 61 -22.22 -8.13 -13.79
C GLY A 61 -21.46 -7.84 -15.09
N GLY A 62 -22.18 -7.93 -16.22
CA GLY A 62 -21.61 -7.83 -17.57
C GLY A 62 -21.67 -6.44 -18.21
N GLY A 63 -22.42 -5.51 -17.60
CA GLY A 63 -22.64 -4.16 -18.10
C GLY A 63 -21.36 -3.29 -18.14
N PRO A 64 -21.39 -2.11 -18.79
CA PRO A 64 -20.21 -1.27 -18.94
C PRO A 64 -19.57 -0.84 -17.60
N GLY A 65 -20.38 -0.52 -16.60
CA GLY A 65 -19.95 -0.11 -15.26
C GLY A 65 -19.84 -1.25 -14.25
N GLU A 66 -19.84 -2.49 -14.72
CA GLU A 66 -19.91 -3.68 -13.86
C GLU A 66 -18.64 -4.54 -13.97
N LEU A 67 -18.37 -5.29 -12.90
CA LEU A 67 -17.26 -6.26 -12.82
C LEU A 67 -17.82 -7.69 -12.81
N PRO A 68 -17.66 -8.50 -13.88
CA PRO A 68 -18.30 -9.82 -13.97
C PRO A 68 -17.86 -10.83 -12.90
N GLN A 69 -16.63 -10.68 -12.42
CA GLN A 69 -16.00 -11.54 -11.42
C GLN A 69 -15.76 -10.79 -10.10
N GLY A 70 -16.44 -9.66 -9.91
CA GLY A 70 -16.31 -8.81 -8.73
C GLY A 70 -14.99 -8.04 -8.65
N TYR A 71 -14.78 -7.49 -7.47
CA TYR A 71 -13.62 -6.68 -7.09
C TYR A 71 -12.34 -7.53 -6.97
N ALA A 72 -11.21 -6.99 -7.40
CA ALA A 72 -9.90 -7.61 -7.22
C ALA A 72 -8.84 -6.65 -6.66
N GLY A 73 -9.00 -5.33 -6.84
CA GLY A 73 -8.09 -4.32 -6.32
C GLY A 73 -8.46 -2.92 -6.78
N MET A 74 -7.75 -1.90 -6.31
CA MET A 74 -7.97 -0.51 -6.71
C MET A 74 -6.69 0.32 -6.70
N SER A 75 -6.73 1.48 -7.37
CA SER A 75 -5.72 2.52 -7.26
C SER A 75 -6.36 3.89 -7.41
N ALA A 76 -6.03 4.78 -6.48
CA ALA A 76 -6.22 6.21 -6.64
C ALA A 76 -5.29 6.70 -7.77
N GLY A 77 -5.80 7.63 -8.56
CA GLY A 77 -5.07 8.25 -9.64
C GLY A 77 -5.06 9.76 -9.53
N ARG A 78 -4.33 10.38 -10.46
CA ARG A 78 -4.18 11.84 -10.49
C ARG A 78 -5.50 12.53 -10.76
N ASN A 79 -5.61 13.77 -10.28
CA ASN A 79 -6.79 14.61 -10.45
C ASN A 79 -8.06 13.94 -9.91
N GLY A 80 -7.89 13.15 -8.84
CA GLY A 80 -8.98 12.51 -8.13
C GLY A 80 -9.60 11.28 -8.77
N ARG A 81 -9.00 10.74 -9.83
CA ARG A 81 -9.49 9.51 -10.45
C ARG A 81 -9.39 8.33 -9.50
N LEU A 82 -10.29 7.36 -9.68
CA LEU A 82 -10.20 6.06 -9.05
C LEU A 82 -10.27 4.98 -10.13
N TYR A 83 -9.35 4.03 -10.07
CA TYR A 83 -9.36 2.82 -10.88
C TYR A 83 -9.76 1.66 -9.99
N VAL A 84 -10.86 0.99 -10.33
CA VAL A 84 -11.31 -0.23 -9.65
C VAL A 84 -11.10 -1.40 -10.60
N SER A 85 -10.28 -2.37 -10.20
CA SER A 85 -9.92 -3.53 -11.01
C SER A 85 -10.72 -4.75 -10.56
N GLY A 86 -11.35 -5.44 -11.51
CA GLY A 86 -11.62 -6.87 -11.41
C GLY A 86 -10.43 -7.68 -11.96
N LEU A 87 -10.65 -8.95 -12.30
CA LEU A 87 -9.59 -9.81 -12.86
C LEU A 87 -9.17 -9.41 -14.28
N ALA A 88 -10.16 -9.13 -15.15
CA ALA A 88 -9.92 -8.79 -16.55
C ALA A 88 -10.11 -7.29 -16.84
N ARG A 89 -11.10 -6.66 -16.21
CA ARG A 89 -11.56 -5.30 -16.52
C ARG A 89 -11.18 -4.30 -15.42
N ILE A 90 -10.91 -3.06 -15.81
CA ILE A 90 -10.75 -1.91 -14.93
C ILE A 90 -11.87 -0.92 -15.21
N LEU A 91 -12.57 -0.49 -14.16
CA LEU A 91 -13.52 0.61 -14.18
C LEU A 91 -12.79 1.91 -13.81
N LEU A 92 -13.15 2.99 -14.49
CA LEU A 92 -12.58 4.32 -14.27
C LEU A 92 -13.65 5.23 -13.71
N PHE A 93 -13.33 5.90 -12.62
CA PHE A 93 -14.17 6.90 -11.99
C PHE A 93 -13.45 8.25 -11.94
N ASP A 94 -14.22 9.33 -12.02
CA ASP A 94 -13.71 10.69 -11.81
C ASP A 94 -13.59 11.05 -10.33
N ASP A 95 -13.26 12.30 -10.06
CA ASP A 95 -13.09 12.87 -8.74
C ASP A 95 -14.39 12.99 -7.93
N ALA A 96 -15.55 13.02 -8.59
CA ALA A 96 -16.86 12.91 -7.98
C ALA A 96 -17.30 11.45 -7.75
N GLY A 97 -16.56 10.48 -8.27
CA GLY A 97 -16.92 9.07 -8.22
C GLY A 97 -17.93 8.66 -9.30
N GLN A 98 -18.11 9.47 -10.35
CA GLN A 98 -18.94 9.11 -11.49
C GLN A 98 -18.16 8.18 -12.43
N TYR A 99 -18.86 7.16 -12.92
CA TYR A 99 -18.29 6.22 -13.88
C TYR A 99 -17.97 6.93 -15.21
N MET A 100 -16.70 6.89 -15.61
CA MET A 100 -16.20 7.50 -16.85
C MET A 100 -16.09 6.49 -18.01
N GLY A 101 -15.99 5.20 -17.70
CA GLY A 101 -15.70 4.18 -18.69
C GLY A 101 -14.99 2.98 -18.08
N ASN A 102 -14.72 1.99 -18.92
CA ASN A 102 -13.94 0.82 -18.55
C ASN A 102 -12.78 0.62 -19.54
N TRP A 103 -11.89 -0.29 -19.17
CA TRP A 103 -10.76 -0.70 -19.97
C TRP A 103 -10.42 -2.16 -19.67
N THR A 104 -10.28 -2.96 -20.73
CA THR A 104 -9.77 -4.34 -20.63
C THR A 104 -8.36 -4.34 -21.22
N PRO A 105 -7.31 -4.35 -20.40
CA PRO A 105 -5.93 -4.40 -20.89
C PRO A 105 -5.68 -5.67 -21.70
N ARG A 106 -4.87 -5.55 -22.75
CA ARG A 106 -4.27 -6.67 -23.51
C ARG A 106 -3.09 -7.27 -22.74
N ALA A 107 -3.34 -7.63 -21.49
CA ALA A 107 -2.44 -8.34 -20.61
C ALA A 107 -3.18 -9.53 -19.98
N PRO A 108 -2.48 -10.58 -19.53
CA PRO A 108 -3.11 -11.66 -18.77
C PRO A 108 -3.86 -11.15 -17.53
N GLU A 109 -4.80 -11.96 -17.05
CA GLU A 109 -5.51 -11.67 -15.79
C GLU A 109 -4.51 -11.57 -14.64
N ARG A 110 -4.81 -10.68 -13.70
CA ARG A 110 -3.97 -10.40 -12.53
C ARG A 110 -4.85 -10.10 -11.33
N ARG A 111 -4.35 -10.34 -10.13
CA ARG A 111 -5.11 -10.07 -8.90
C ARG A 111 -5.10 -8.57 -8.59
N GLY A 112 -5.98 -7.82 -9.25
CA GLY A 112 -6.28 -6.43 -8.90
C GLY A 112 -5.19 -5.39 -9.13
N ALA A 113 -4.00 -5.81 -9.58
CA ALA A 113 -2.85 -4.94 -9.78
C ALA A 113 -3.14 -3.86 -10.85
N VAL A 114 -3.33 -2.63 -10.38
CA VAL A 114 -3.54 -1.43 -11.19
C VAL A 114 -2.84 -0.24 -10.51
N CYS A 115 -2.34 0.70 -11.29
CA CYS A 115 -1.77 1.96 -10.78
C CYS A 115 -2.10 3.14 -11.71
N ASP A 116 -1.89 4.37 -11.26
CA ASP A 116 -1.85 5.56 -12.13
C ASP A 116 -0.45 5.82 -12.68
N PHE A 117 -0.26 5.52 -13.96
CA PHE A 117 0.98 5.80 -14.68
C PHE A 117 0.80 7.00 -15.61
N ASP A 118 1.23 8.17 -15.16
CA ASP A 118 1.06 9.46 -15.87
C ASP A 118 -0.40 9.77 -16.22
N GLY A 119 -1.29 9.68 -15.23
CA GLY A 119 -2.70 10.00 -15.39
C GLY A 119 -3.50 8.99 -16.21
N LYS A 120 -2.97 7.77 -16.39
CA LYS A 120 -3.63 6.66 -17.09
C LYS A 120 -3.52 5.39 -16.26
N PRO A 121 -4.55 4.52 -16.25
CA PRO A 121 -4.45 3.23 -15.60
C PRO A 121 -3.40 2.38 -16.31
N ALA A 122 -2.59 1.68 -15.53
CA ALA A 122 -1.61 0.73 -16.01
C ALA A 122 -1.60 -0.55 -15.17
N VAL A 123 -1.21 -1.66 -15.81
CA VAL A 123 -1.19 -2.99 -15.21
C VAL A 123 0.13 -3.70 -15.54
N PRO A 124 0.61 -4.57 -14.66
CA PRO A 124 1.78 -5.39 -14.96
C PRO A 124 1.50 -6.29 -16.17
N ALA A 125 2.54 -6.49 -16.97
CA ALA A 125 2.53 -7.40 -18.11
C ALA A 125 3.84 -8.17 -18.15
N ILE A 126 3.89 -9.20 -18.98
CA ILE A 126 5.12 -9.99 -19.15
C ILE A 126 6.25 -9.07 -19.62
N LYS A 127 7.32 -8.95 -18.81
CA LYS A 127 8.50 -8.13 -19.12
C LYS A 127 8.17 -6.64 -19.38
N GLY A 128 7.12 -6.12 -18.74
CA GLY A 128 6.76 -4.72 -18.87
C GLY A 128 5.46 -4.35 -18.18
N VAL A 129 4.87 -3.28 -18.67
CA VAL A 129 3.62 -2.72 -18.19
C VAL A 129 2.75 -2.36 -19.40
N VAL A 130 1.47 -2.64 -19.31
CA VAL A 130 0.47 -2.21 -20.28
C VAL A 130 -0.28 -1.03 -19.69
N ARG A 131 -0.39 0.05 -20.44
CA ARG A 131 -1.03 1.30 -20.05
C ARG A 131 -2.10 1.69 -21.05
N ARG A 132 -3.24 2.19 -20.57
CA ARG A 132 -4.29 2.67 -21.46
C ARG A 132 -3.82 3.91 -22.23
N SER A 133 -3.96 3.89 -23.56
CA SER A 133 -3.62 5.02 -24.43
C SER A 133 -4.65 5.17 -25.55
N GLY A 134 -5.42 6.27 -25.54
CA GLY A 134 -6.35 6.63 -26.64
C GLY A 134 -7.09 5.44 -27.25
N ASP A 135 -6.67 5.07 -28.46
CA ASP A 135 -7.25 4.03 -29.32
C ASP A 135 -6.79 2.58 -28.99
N GLY A 136 -5.99 2.38 -27.95
CA GLY A 136 -5.50 1.06 -27.56
C GLY A 136 -4.62 1.03 -26.32
N ASP A 137 -3.67 0.11 -26.33
CA ASP A 137 -2.74 -0.12 -25.24
C ASP A 137 -1.34 0.31 -25.64
N GLU A 138 -0.72 1.10 -24.79
CA GLU A 138 0.70 1.42 -24.85
C GLU A 138 1.47 0.39 -24.02
N THR A 139 2.55 -0.13 -24.58
CA THR A 139 3.46 -1.05 -23.90
C THR A 139 4.70 -0.32 -23.43
N VAL A 140 5.07 -0.51 -22.17
CA VAL A 140 6.28 0.07 -21.58
C VAL A 140 7.16 -1.09 -21.10
N GLY A 141 8.38 -1.16 -21.64
CA GLY A 141 9.36 -2.21 -21.33
C GLY A 141 9.92 -2.89 -22.59
N PRO A 142 11.05 -3.61 -22.46
CA PRO A 142 11.86 -4.07 -23.59
C PRO A 142 11.25 -5.19 -24.43
N GLY A 143 10.13 -5.77 -24.02
CA GLY A 143 9.54 -6.90 -24.74
C GLY A 143 8.25 -7.39 -24.12
N VAL A 144 7.25 -6.51 -24.04
CA VAL A 144 5.90 -6.89 -23.60
C VAL A 144 5.40 -8.02 -24.50
N ALA A 145 5.40 -9.24 -23.97
CA ALA A 145 5.12 -10.43 -24.74
C ALA A 145 3.62 -10.75 -24.69
N ALA A 146 3.06 -11.09 -25.85
CA ALA A 146 1.80 -11.80 -25.88
C ALA A 146 2.04 -13.24 -25.37
N MET A 147 1.17 -13.73 -24.49
CA MET A 147 1.16 -15.14 -24.06
C MET A 147 0.95 -16.11 -25.24
N ARG A 148 0.40 -15.59 -26.35
CA ARG A 148 0.08 -16.34 -27.54
C ARG A 148 1.37 -16.81 -28.24
N GLY A 149 1.59 -18.12 -28.25
CA GLY A 149 2.74 -18.73 -28.92
C GLY A 149 3.81 -19.28 -27.98
N LEU A 150 3.67 -19.10 -26.66
CA LEU A 150 4.53 -19.74 -25.67
C LEU A 150 4.14 -21.22 -25.47
N PRO A 151 5.11 -22.11 -25.18
CA PRO A 151 4.82 -23.45 -24.68
C PRO A 151 3.90 -23.39 -23.46
N ARG A 152 2.94 -24.32 -23.34
CA ARG A 152 1.93 -24.32 -22.26
C ARG A 152 2.53 -24.21 -20.85
N SER A 153 3.65 -24.89 -20.60
CA SER A 153 4.34 -24.83 -19.29
C SER A 153 4.89 -23.44 -18.98
N GLN A 154 5.48 -22.79 -19.99
CA GLN A 154 6.00 -21.44 -19.86
C GLN A 154 4.87 -20.42 -19.72
N ALA A 155 3.79 -20.58 -20.49
CA ALA A 155 2.59 -19.76 -20.37
C ALA A 155 2.04 -19.82 -18.94
N ARG A 156 1.81 -21.01 -18.38
CA ARG A 156 1.33 -21.17 -17.00
C ARG A 156 2.24 -20.50 -15.97
N ALA A 157 3.55 -20.74 -16.05
CA ALA A 157 4.50 -20.12 -15.13
C ALA A 157 4.46 -18.58 -15.17
N MET A 158 4.19 -18.00 -16.35
CA MET A 158 4.09 -16.54 -16.52
C MET A 158 2.74 -15.99 -16.10
N GLU A 159 1.66 -16.76 -16.25
CA GLU A 159 0.34 -16.50 -15.67
C GLU A 159 0.43 -16.45 -14.14
N ASP A 160 1.04 -17.46 -13.51
CA ASP A 160 1.21 -17.52 -12.05
C ASP A 160 2.02 -16.32 -11.53
N LEU A 161 3.08 -15.96 -12.26
CA LEU A 161 3.95 -14.82 -11.95
C LEU A 161 3.21 -13.46 -12.03
N LEU A 162 2.34 -13.28 -13.03
CA LEU A 162 1.55 -12.06 -13.17
C LEU A 162 0.37 -12.01 -12.19
N TRP A 163 -0.20 -13.17 -11.87
CA TRP A 163 -1.31 -13.28 -10.95
C TRP A 163 -0.97 -12.69 -9.58
N SER A 164 0.24 -12.95 -9.08
CA SER A 164 0.73 -12.46 -7.78
C SER A 164 1.44 -11.09 -7.86
N SER A 165 1.67 -10.57 -9.06
CA SER A 165 2.42 -9.33 -9.25
C SER A 165 1.70 -8.11 -8.67
N ARG A 166 2.48 -7.15 -8.18
CA ARG A 166 1.98 -5.91 -7.57
C ARG A 166 2.64 -4.73 -8.23
N ILE A 167 1.93 -3.61 -8.30
CA ILE A 167 2.37 -2.44 -9.05
C ILE A 167 2.09 -1.16 -8.27
N ALA A 168 3.07 -0.26 -8.27
CA ALA A 168 2.88 1.13 -7.88
C ALA A 168 3.50 2.03 -8.95
N CYS A 169 2.96 3.22 -9.14
CA CYS A 169 3.39 4.08 -10.24
C CYS A 169 3.59 5.52 -9.81
N THR A 170 4.59 6.12 -10.46
CA THR A 170 4.81 7.56 -10.51
C THR A 170 4.58 8.01 -11.95
N PRO A 171 4.64 9.32 -12.27
CA PRO A 171 4.48 9.77 -13.66
C PRO A 171 5.50 9.20 -14.63
N ASN A 172 6.69 8.88 -14.12
CA ASN A 172 7.84 8.58 -14.96
C ASN A 172 8.24 7.10 -14.91
N ALA A 173 7.76 6.35 -13.92
CA ALA A 173 8.10 4.95 -13.74
C ALA A 173 6.97 4.15 -13.10
N ALA A 174 6.86 2.90 -13.54
CA ALA A 174 6.10 1.85 -12.90
C ALA A 174 7.04 0.88 -12.18
N TYR A 175 6.70 0.57 -10.94
CA TYR A 175 7.45 -0.29 -10.03
C TYR A 175 6.67 -1.60 -9.88
N VAL A 176 7.22 -2.70 -10.40
CA VAL A 176 6.55 -4.01 -10.38
C VAL A 176 7.30 -4.93 -9.44
N VAL A 177 6.61 -5.36 -8.40
CA VAL A 177 7.07 -6.43 -7.51
C VAL A 177 6.57 -7.75 -8.05
N THR A 178 7.48 -8.70 -8.16
CA THR A 178 7.19 -10.06 -8.58
C THR A 178 7.72 -11.03 -7.55
N THR A 179 6.83 -11.87 -7.03
CA THR A 179 7.16 -12.98 -6.12
C THR A 179 7.35 -14.24 -6.96
N HIS A 180 8.57 -14.77 -6.98
CA HIS A 180 8.95 -15.98 -7.71
C HIS A 180 8.53 -17.25 -6.96
N ALA A 181 8.52 -18.39 -7.65
CA ALA A 181 8.09 -19.67 -7.08
C ALA A 181 9.00 -20.19 -5.94
N ASP A 182 10.20 -19.63 -5.79
CA ASP A 182 11.12 -19.87 -4.68
C ASP A 182 10.96 -18.85 -3.53
N ASP A 183 9.86 -18.09 -3.54
CA ASP A 183 9.54 -17.02 -2.59
C ASP A 183 10.57 -15.88 -2.57
N THR A 184 11.35 -15.73 -3.65
CA THR A 184 12.21 -14.55 -3.83
C THR A 184 11.41 -13.43 -4.48
N ASP A 185 11.50 -12.23 -3.90
CA ASP A 185 10.89 -11.05 -4.50
C ASP A 185 11.91 -10.29 -5.36
N SER A 186 11.42 -9.75 -6.48
CA SER A 186 12.19 -8.86 -7.34
C SER A 186 11.41 -7.58 -7.61
N LEU A 187 12.10 -6.43 -7.56
CA LEU A 187 11.53 -5.14 -7.94
C LEU A 187 12.11 -4.68 -9.27
N THR A 188 11.29 -4.73 -10.31
CA THR A 188 11.64 -4.21 -11.64
C THR A 188 11.03 -2.83 -11.84
N VAL A 189 11.80 -1.92 -12.42
CA VAL A 189 11.36 -0.56 -12.74
C VAL A 189 11.25 -0.40 -14.24
N TYR A 190 10.07 0.01 -14.70
CA TYR A 190 9.77 0.31 -16.09
C TYR A 190 9.58 1.81 -16.24
N TYR A 191 10.57 2.48 -16.80
CA TYR A 191 10.51 3.91 -17.06
C TYR A 191 9.71 4.18 -18.34
N ARG A 192 8.95 5.28 -18.36
CA ARG A 192 8.17 5.68 -19.52
C ARG A 192 9.02 5.92 -20.77
N SER A 193 10.30 6.24 -20.60
CA SER A 193 11.29 6.34 -21.69
C SER A 193 11.61 5.00 -22.37
N GLY A 194 11.02 3.89 -21.93
CA GLY A 194 11.31 2.54 -22.41
C GLY A 194 12.51 1.89 -21.72
N ARG A 195 13.23 2.63 -20.86
CA ARG A 195 14.32 2.07 -20.05
C ARG A 195 13.76 1.11 -19.00
N MET A 196 14.52 0.06 -18.74
CA MET A 196 14.27 -0.88 -17.64
C MET A 196 15.42 -0.79 -16.64
N GLY A 197 15.08 -0.92 -15.37
CA GLY A 197 16.07 -1.04 -14.29
C GLY A 197 15.58 -1.99 -13.21
N THR A 198 16.43 -2.18 -12.21
CA THR A 198 16.12 -2.96 -11.01
C THR A 198 16.43 -2.08 -9.82
N LEU A 199 15.50 -2.04 -8.86
CA LEU A 199 15.76 -1.45 -7.56
C LEU A 199 15.96 -2.59 -6.57
N GLN A 200 16.94 -2.45 -5.69
CA GLN A 200 17.17 -3.44 -4.66
C GLN A 200 16.08 -3.30 -3.60
N ILE A 201 15.40 -4.40 -3.30
CA ILE A 201 14.58 -4.50 -2.10
C ILE A 201 15.57 -4.54 -0.92
N PRO A 202 15.39 -3.69 0.12
CA PRO A 202 16.27 -3.71 1.29
C PRO A 202 16.46 -5.13 1.82
N ALA A 203 17.71 -5.53 2.04
CA ALA A 203 18.05 -6.90 2.41
C ALA A 203 17.36 -7.31 3.73
N GLU A 204 17.22 -6.36 4.65
CA GLU A 204 16.56 -6.52 5.94
C GLU A 204 15.06 -6.84 5.82
N LEU A 205 14.45 -6.68 4.64
CA LEU A 205 13.08 -7.12 4.34
C LEU A 205 13.00 -8.57 3.85
N VAL A 206 14.10 -9.10 3.31
CA VAL A 206 14.15 -10.42 2.67
C VAL A 206 15.03 -11.42 3.44
N GLU A 207 15.83 -10.95 4.39
CA GLU A 207 16.74 -11.75 5.24
C GLU A 207 16.01 -12.81 6.06
N SER A 208 14.74 -12.59 6.40
CA SER A 208 13.95 -13.56 7.16
C SER A 208 13.38 -14.69 6.29
N GLY A 209 13.59 -14.67 4.97
CA GLY A 209 13.37 -15.76 4.03
C GLY A 209 11.95 -16.32 3.99
N ARG A 210 11.34 -16.22 2.80
CA ARG A 210 9.95 -16.56 2.46
C ARG A 210 8.96 -15.49 2.89
N LEU A 211 8.88 -14.44 2.07
CA LEU A 211 7.67 -13.63 2.00
C LEU A 211 6.65 -14.46 1.22
N THR A 212 5.84 -15.25 1.93
CA THR A 212 4.84 -16.17 1.34
C THR A 212 3.83 -15.45 0.45
N THR A 213 3.66 -14.15 0.68
CA THR A 213 3.20 -13.18 -0.30
C THR A 213 4.16 -12.00 -0.17
N GLY A 214 4.73 -11.44 -1.23
CA GLY A 214 5.77 -10.40 -1.13
C GLY A 214 5.36 -9.13 -0.36
N PRO A 215 6.07 -7.99 -0.48
CA PRO A 215 5.60 -6.71 0.08
C PRO A 215 4.46 -6.13 -0.75
N ARG A 216 3.41 -5.58 -0.12
CA ARG A 216 2.52 -4.65 -0.83
C ARG A 216 3.35 -3.44 -1.26
N ILE A 217 3.06 -2.87 -2.43
CA ILE A 217 3.81 -1.73 -2.95
C ILE A 217 2.86 -0.55 -3.19
N ASN A 218 3.30 0.64 -2.77
CA ASN A 218 2.58 1.89 -2.91
C ASN A 218 3.58 3.04 -3.18
N THR A 219 3.07 4.28 -3.24
CA THR A 219 3.88 5.51 -3.22
C THR A 219 3.46 6.40 -2.05
N ASP A 220 4.28 7.38 -1.68
CA ASP A 220 3.98 8.34 -0.61
C ASP A 220 3.44 9.69 -1.12
N GLY A 221 3.14 9.80 -2.42
CA GLY A 221 2.74 11.05 -3.07
C GLY A 221 3.89 12.02 -3.38
N ARG A 222 5.09 11.82 -2.82
CA ARG A 222 6.32 12.57 -3.13
C ARG A 222 7.17 11.91 -4.19
N GLY A 223 6.78 10.69 -4.60
CA GLY A 223 7.47 9.90 -5.61
C GLY A 223 8.40 8.85 -5.03
N ASN A 224 8.42 8.67 -3.71
CA ASN A 224 9.11 7.53 -3.10
C ASN A 224 8.28 6.27 -3.25
N VAL A 225 8.96 5.13 -3.34
CA VAL A 225 8.35 3.81 -3.31
C VAL A 225 8.17 3.40 -1.85
N VAL A 226 6.99 2.91 -1.51
CA VAL A 226 6.68 2.39 -0.18
C VAL A 226 6.42 0.90 -0.29
N PHE A 227 7.24 0.10 0.38
CA PHE A 227 6.94 -1.30 0.65
C PHE A 227 6.16 -1.37 1.96
N ALA A 228 4.95 -1.90 1.89
CA ALA A 228 4.01 -2.01 2.99
C ALA A 228 3.63 -3.48 3.24
N GLU A 229 3.10 -3.78 4.42
CA GLU A 229 2.53 -5.08 4.79
C GLU A 229 3.41 -6.27 4.34
N ILE A 230 4.49 -6.51 5.07
CA ILE A 230 5.48 -7.55 4.78
C ILE A 230 5.20 -8.72 5.72
N PRO A 231 4.51 -9.79 5.25
CA PRO A 231 4.16 -10.90 6.11
C PRO A 231 5.37 -11.80 6.32
N ASP A 232 5.84 -11.87 7.57
CA ASP A 232 6.90 -12.78 7.99
C ASP A 232 6.34 -13.88 8.91
N VAL A 233 6.39 -15.12 8.41
CA VAL A 233 5.83 -16.32 9.04
C VAL A 233 6.74 -16.86 10.16
N ARG A 234 8.03 -16.52 10.20
CA ARG A 234 8.95 -17.03 11.24
C ARG A 234 8.81 -16.32 12.59
N LEU A 235 8.20 -15.14 12.59
CA LEU A 235 8.12 -14.27 13.77
C LEU A 235 6.99 -14.59 14.75
N ILE A 236 6.12 -15.56 14.43
CA ILE A 236 5.03 -16.01 15.33
C ILE A 236 5.62 -16.58 16.65
N ARG A 237 6.93 -16.88 16.69
CA ARG A 237 7.58 -17.60 17.80
C ARG A 237 8.56 -16.80 18.65
N ILE A 238 8.98 -15.59 18.28
CA ILE A 238 10.09 -14.89 18.97
C ILE A 238 9.74 -13.41 19.12
N GLY A 239 9.19 -13.02 20.27
CA GLY A 239 8.70 -11.68 20.56
C GLY A 239 9.77 -10.59 20.47
N GLY A 240 9.90 -9.97 19.30
CA GLY A 240 10.78 -8.83 19.04
C GLY A 240 10.49 -8.18 17.68
N TYR A 241 10.71 -6.86 17.60
CA TYR A 241 10.43 -6.02 16.43
C TYR A 241 11.10 -6.51 15.15
N GLN A 242 10.33 -6.74 14.09
CA GLN A 242 10.89 -6.76 12.74
C GLN A 242 9.94 -6.04 11.78
N THR A 243 10.32 -4.79 11.53
CA THR A 243 9.98 -3.92 10.39
C THR A 243 8.73 -4.26 9.57
N VAL A 244 7.73 -3.36 9.57
CA VAL A 244 6.45 -3.54 8.84
C VAL A 244 6.43 -2.84 7.47
N GLY A 245 7.57 -2.33 7.00
CA GLY A 245 7.70 -1.72 5.67
C GLY A 245 9.01 -0.97 5.47
N ALA A 246 9.18 -0.37 4.28
CA ALA A 246 10.27 0.54 3.99
C ALA A 246 9.85 1.63 3.00
N VAL A 247 10.50 2.79 3.09
CA VAL A 247 10.43 3.84 2.07
C VAL A 247 11.73 3.82 1.30
N LEU A 248 11.67 3.87 -0.02
CA LEU A 248 12.81 3.84 -0.93
C LEU A 248 12.73 5.05 -1.86
N ASP A 249 13.77 5.87 -1.88
CA ASP A 249 13.95 6.88 -2.92
C ASP A 249 14.42 6.18 -4.21
N PRO A 250 13.60 6.17 -5.27
CA PRO A 250 13.96 5.51 -6.52
C PRO A 250 15.15 6.18 -7.24
N GLY A 251 15.42 7.47 -6.97
CA GLY A 251 16.50 8.21 -7.63
C GLY A 251 17.89 7.84 -7.12
N SER A 252 18.05 7.74 -5.80
CA SER A 252 19.32 7.39 -5.16
C SER A 252 19.46 5.92 -4.74
N GLY A 253 18.34 5.18 -4.64
CA GLY A 253 18.31 3.84 -4.06
C GLY A 253 18.42 3.82 -2.53
N CYS A 254 18.46 4.99 -1.91
CA CYS A 254 18.46 5.16 -0.46
C CYS A 254 17.11 4.76 0.14
N HIS A 255 17.13 4.10 1.30
CA HIS A 255 15.90 3.64 1.94
C HIS A 255 15.90 3.89 3.45
N ALA A 256 14.69 3.85 4.02
CA ALA A 256 14.45 3.96 5.45
C ALA A 256 13.42 2.91 5.87
N MET A 257 13.79 2.12 6.88
CA MET A 257 12.95 1.05 7.43
C MET A 257 11.86 1.61 8.34
N ILE A 258 10.64 1.06 8.28
CA ILE A 258 9.49 1.43 9.12
C ILE A 258 9.23 0.31 10.11
N ARG A 259 9.36 0.61 11.41
CA ARG A 259 9.18 -0.36 12.48
C ARG A 259 7.85 -0.14 13.18
N ASN A 260 7.12 -1.21 13.41
CA ASN A 260 6.00 -1.18 14.35
C ASN A 260 6.58 -1.30 15.78
N PRO A 261 6.40 -0.30 16.67
CA PRO A 261 6.83 -0.38 18.06
C PRO A 261 5.88 -1.16 18.98
N GLU A 262 4.72 -1.63 18.51
CA GLU A 262 3.84 -2.51 19.29
C GLU A 262 4.33 -3.96 19.27
N VAL A 263 4.08 -4.69 20.36
CA VAL A 263 4.57 -6.06 20.58
C VAL A 263 3.81 -7.07 19.70
N ASP A 264 2.53 -6.79 19.42
CA ASP A 264 1.66 -7.66 18.63
C ASP A 264 1.61 -7.21 17.16
N ALA A 265 2.71 -7.46 16.45
CA ALA A 265 2.86 -7.09 15.03
C ALA A 265 1.78 -7.67 14.10
N TYR A 266 1.06 -8.72 14.53
CA TYR A 266 -0.01 -9.37 13.76
C TYR A 266 -1.36 -8.65 13.82
N GLU A 267 -1.55 -7.75 14.78
CA GLU A 267 -2.80 -6.97 14.90
C GLU A 267 -2.79 -5.75 13.99
N TYR A 268 -1.62 -5.26 13.58
CA TYR A 268 -1.49 -4.01 12.83
C TYR A 268 -0.99 -4.24 11.41
N SER A 269 -1.76 -3.78 10.42
CA SER A 269 -1.40 -3.80 9.00
C SER A 269 -1.05 -2.40 8.51
N PHE A 270 0.20 -2.20 8.09
CA PHE A 270 0.65 -0.96 7.47
C PHE A 270 0.14 -0.87 6.03
N ARG A 271 -0.68 0.14 5.72
CA ARG A 271 -1.34 0.28 4.40
C ARG A 271 -0.63 1.26 3.46
N GLY A 272 0.14 2.20 4.00
CA GLY A 272 0.86 3.20 3.20
C GLY A 272 1.16 4.46 4.00
N ILE A 273 1.64 5.51 3.31
CA ILE A 273 2.03 6.77 3.94
C ILE A 273 1.16 7.89 3.40
N HIS A 274 0.68 8.76 4.28
CA HIS A 274 0.09 10.03 3.90
C HIS A 274 0.79 11.17 4.64
N ALA A 275 1.29 12.15 3.89
CA ALA A 275 2.09 13.26 4.42
C ALA A 275 3.27 12.78 5.28
N ASP A 276 3.19 12.94 6.60
CA ASP A 276 4.21 12.54 7.58
C ASP A 276 3.77 11.36 8.44
N SER A 277 2.65 10.73 8.11
CA SER A 277 1.98 9.73 8.92
C SER A 277 1.84 8.41 8.17
N ALA A 278 1.95 7.32 8.91
CA ALA A 278 1.59 5.99 8.45
C ALA A 278 0.07 5.81 8.52
N VAL A 279 -0.52 5.29 7.45
CA VAL A 279 -1.87 4.74 7.47
C VAL A 279 -1.75 3.30 7.96
N VAL A 280 -2.34 3.02 9.12
CA VAL A 280 -2.29 1.70 9.77
C VAL A 280 -3.72 1.23 10.00
N ALA A 281 -4.00 0.01 9.58
CA ALA A 281 -5.24 -0.69 9.86
C ALA A 281 -5.04 -1.65 11.04
N VAL A 282 -6.03 -1.76 11.91
CA VAL A 282 -6.06 -2.72 13.02
C VAL A 282 -6.95 -3.88 12.59
N LEU A 283 -6.36 -5.07 12.49
CA LEU A 283 -7.00 -6.29 12.06
C LEU A 283 -7.95 -6.81 13.13
N TYR A 284 -9.07 -7.40 12.69
CA TYR A 284 -10.00 -8.04 13.59
C TYR A 284 -9.40 -9.34 14.16
N MET A 285 -9.64 -9.56 15.45
CA MET A 285 -9.14 -10.71 16.20
C MET A 285 -10.25 -11.27 17.08
N GLU A 286 -10.33 -12.60 17.12
CA GLU A 286 -11.23 -13.32 18.02
C GLU A 286 -10.44 -14.23 18.95
N GLU A 287 -10.65 -14.09 20.26
CA GLU A 287 -10.12 -15.02 21.27
C GLU A 287 -11.13 -16.16 21.47
N GLY A 288 -10.69 -17.39 21.21
CA GLY A 288 -11.48 -18.61 21.39
C GLY A 288 -10.74 -19.68 22.17
N GLU A 289 -11.37 -20.85 22.31
CA GLU A 289 -10.71 -22.05 22.82
C GLU A 289 -10.57 -23.09 21.72
N GLU A 290 -9.33 -23.48 21.42
CA GLU A 290 -9.03 -24.59 20.51
C GLU A 290 -8.36 -25.72 21.30
N MET A 291 -9.01 -26.89 21.34
CA MET A 291 -8.56 -28.05 22.12
C MET A 291 -8.31 -27.74 23.63
N GLY A 292 -9.15 -26.88 24.23
CA GLY A 292 -9.05 -26.51 25.64
C GLY A 292 -7.91 -25.54 25.98
N ARG A 293 -7.33 -24.88 24.97
CA ARG A 293 -6.34 -23.81 25.13
C ARG A 293 -6.88 -22.52 24.50
N LYS A 294 -6.58 -21.38 25.13
CA LYS A 294 -6.80 -20.07 24.51
C LYS A 294 -6.09 -20.01 23.15
N ALA A 295 -6.84 -19.69 22.11
CA ALA A 295 -6.38 -19.52 20.75
C ALA A 295 -6.84 -18.14 20.25
N LEU A 296 -5.98 -17.45 19.50
CA LEU A 296 -6.29 -16.19 18.84
C LEU A 296 -6.44 -16.45 17.35
N THR A 297 -7.60 -16.11 16.80
CA THR A 297 -7.88 -16.18 15.36
C THR A 297 -7.76 -14.77 14.79
N PHE A 298 -6.84 -14.60 13.83
CA PHE A 298 -6.65 -13.34 13.11
C PHE A 298 -7.41 -13.40 11.80
N PHE A 299 -8.11 -12.33 11.47
CA PHE A 299 -8.82 -12.20 10.20
C PHE A 299 -8.07 -11.25 9.26
N ASP A 300 -8.28 -11.43 7.96
CA ASP A 300 -7.63 -10.64 6.90
C ASP A 300 -8.30 -9.28 6.66
N HIS A 301 -9.23 -8.89 7.52
CA HIS A 301 -9.92 -7.62 7.48
C HIS A 301 -9.67 -6.78 8.74
N ALA A 302 -9.84 -5.48 8.60
CA ALA A 302 -9.70 -4.49 9.65
C ALA A 302 -11.02 -3.80 9.95
N TYR A 303 -11.22 -3.43 11.22
CA TYR A 303 -12.38 -2.64 11.67
C TYR A 303 -12.01 -1.21 12.02
N LYS A 304 -10.70 -0.95 12.17
CA LYS A 304 -10.16 0.35 12.56
C LYS A 304 -9.02 0.77 11.66
N VAL A 305 -8.97 2.06 11.35
CA VAL A 305 -7.90 2.68 10.56
C VAL A 305 -7.47 3.97 11.26
N GLY A 306 -6.17 4.15 11.41
CA GLY A 306 -5.57 5.33 12.02
C GLY A 306 -4.43 5.93 11.20
N LEU A 307 -4.17 7.21 11.46
CA LEU A 307 -2.99 7.94 11.03
C LEU A 307 -2.04 8.11 12.20
N TYR A 308 -0.83 7.57 12.05
CA TYR A 308 0.18 7.57 13.10
C TYR A 308 1.43 8.29 12.60
N PRO A 309 1.82 9.43 13.20
CA PRO A 309 3.02 10.14 12.79
C PRO A 309 4.25 9.23 12.72
N LEU A 310 5.05 9.40 11.68
CA LEU A 310 6.31 8.69 11.54
C LEU A 310 7.41 9.46 12.28
N HIS A 311 8.06 8.78 13.23
CA HIS A 311 9.20 9.32 13.94
C HIS A 311 10.50 8.65 13.56
N ARG A 312 11.52 9.48 13.44
CA ARG A 312 12.88 9.04 13.17
C ARG A 312 13.46 8.41 14.44
N VAL A 313 14.04 7.23 14.28
CA VAL A 313 14.67 6.48 15.37
C VAL A 313 16.20 6.55 15.27
N SER A 314 16.73 6.45 14.05
CA SER A 314 18.17 6.46 13.75
C SER A 314 18.42 6.73 12.26
N GLY A 315 19.69 7.01 11.89
CA GLY A 315 20.19 7.19 10.51
C GLY A 315 19.68 8.47 9.85
N GLU A 316 20.39 9.05 8.87
CA GLU A 316 19.91 10.23 8.11
C GLU A 316 19.13 9.77 6.87
N PRO A 317 17.79 9.95 6.82
CA PRO A 317 17.04 9.61 5.62
C PRO A 317 17.45 10.55 4.49
N CYS A 318 17.32 10.08 3.25
CA CYS A 318 17.67 10.90 2.12
C CYS A 318 16.77 12.14 2.02
N PRO A 319 17.28 13.24 1.43
CA PRO A 319 16.51 14.47 1.29
C PRO A 319 15.15 14.20 0.63
N GLY A 320 14.07 14.67 1.25
CA GLY A 320 12.70 14.52 0.73
C GLY A 320 11.96 13.25 1.16
N MET A 321 12.62 12.26 1.77
CA MET A 321 11.97 11.03 2.26
C MET A 321 11.08 11.23 3.49
N LEU A 322 11.36 12.26 4.28
CA LEU A 322 10.54 12.69 5.41
C LEU A 322 10.44 14.21 5.39
N PRO A 323 9.34 14.80 5.87
CA PRO A 323 9.38 16.20 6.25
C PRO A 323 10.50 16.41 7.26
N THR A 324 11.31 17.45 7.07
CA THR A 324 12.29 17.89 8.06
C THR A 324 11.53 18.35 9.30
N VAL A 325 11.40 17.46 10.28
CA VAL A 325 10.96 17.84 11.61
C VAL A 325 12.07 18.72 12.16
N GLU A 326 11.84 20.03 12.27
CA GLU A 326 12.70 20.86 13.10
C GLU A 326 12.70 20.22 14.49
N PRO A 327 13.86 19.93 15.09
CA PRO A 327 13.89 19.38 16.43
C PRO A 327 13.11 20.34 17.33
N VAL A 328 12.04 19.84 17.95
CA VAL A 328 11.28 20.59 18.96
C VAL A 328 12.32 21.12 19.94
N ARG A 329 12.55 22.44 19.91
CA ARG A 329 13.36 23.10 20.92
C ARG A 329 12.61 22.86 22.23
N SER A 330 13.09 21.88 22.99
CA SER A 330 12.62 21.66 24.36
C SER A 330 12.64 23.03 25.04
N PRO A 331 11.51 23.51 25.61
CA PRO A 331 11.54 24.74 26.37
C PRO A 331 12.58 24.53 27.46
N ARG A 332 13.69 25.29 27.38
CA ARG A 332 14.69 25.31 28.43
C ARG A 332 13.94 25.54 29.73
N SER A 333 14.03 24.57 30.64
CA SER A 333 13.66 24.76 32.03
C SER A 333 14.48 25.96 32.52
N THR A 334 13.85 27.13 32.61
CA THR A 334 14.39 28.21 33.43
C THR A 334 14.34 27.70 34.85
N ASP A 335 15.53 27.37 35.33
CA ASP A 335 15.85 26.97 36.68
C ASP A 335 15.07 27.82 37.69
N ARG A 336 14.19 27.16 38.44
CA ARG A 336 13.63 27.70 39.68
C ARG A 336 14.69 27.53 40.77
N SER A 337 15.72 28.37 40.76
CA SER A 337 16.58 28.59 41.92
C SER A 337 16.30 29.98 42.48
N GLY A 338 15.29 30.08 43.34
CA GLY A 338 14.95 31.36 43.94
C GLY A 338 13.80 31.27 44.91
N LEU A 339 13.92 30.45 45.95
CA LEU A 339 13.15 30.59 47.19
C LEU A 339 13.84 29.80 48.30
N LYS A 340 14.56 30.52 49.18
CA LYS A 340 14.52 30.36 50.64
C LYS A 340 15.47 31.35 51.31
N GLY A 341 14.89 32.39 51.89
CA GLY A 341 15.45 33.15 52.99
C GLY A 341 14.31 33.52 53.94
N PRO A 342 14.32 33.07 55.20
CA PRO A 342 13.27 33.42 56.16
C PRO A 342 13.57 34.80 56.75
N ILE A 343 12.55 35.67 56.81
CA ILE A 343 12.59 36.86 57.66
C ILE A 343 11.68 36.59 58.85
N ALA A 344 12.28 36.55 60.04
CA ALA A 344 11.60 36.58 61.32
C ALA A 344 12.21 37.72 62.17
N LYS A 345 11.52 38.86 62.22
CA LYS A 345 11.04 39.57 63.42
C LYS A 345 10.56 40.97 63.02
#